data_AF-A0A9W5PYM2-F1
#
_entry.id   AF-A0A9W5PYM2-F1
#
_cell.length_a   1.000
_cell.length_b   1.000
_cell.length_c   1.000
_cell.angle_alpha   90.00
_cell.angle_beta   90.00
_cell.angle_gamma   90.00
#
_symmetry.space_group_name_H-M   'P 1'
#
loop_
_entity.id
_entity.type
_entity.pdbx_description
1 polymer ?
#
loop_
_entity_poly.entity_id
_entity_poly.type
_entity_poly.pdbx_seq_one_letter_code
_entity_poly.pdbx_strand_id
1 'polypeptide(L)' 'MFGDEISAQEGYQPVGLPFCAGYAVGYKAIQSYMKNHNKTIYEATLASTDEIISESNLFAK' A
#
# COMPACT_ATOMS: atom_id res chain seq x y z
N MET A 1 6.00 5.19 -4.96
CA MET A 1 6.65 5.44 -3.65
C MET A 1 7.86 4.52 -3.49
N PHE A 2 8.98 4.88 -4.13
CA PHE A 2 10.21 4.09 -4.09
C PHE A 2 11.21 4.55 -3.02
N GLY A 3 11.00 5.74 -2.47
CA GLY A 3 11.87 6.35 -1.46
C GLY A 3 12.71 7.48 -2.05
N ASP A 4 13.29 8.27 -1.16
CA ASP A 4 13.98 9.52 -1.50
C ASP A 4 15.23 9.32 -2.35
N GLU A 5 15.95 8.21 -2.20
CA GLU A 5 17.15 7.90 -2.99
C GLU A 5 16.82 7.84 -4.48
N ILE A 6 15.75 7.12 -4.84
CA ILE A 6 15.29 6.98 -6.24
C ILE A 6 14.65 8.30 -6.70
N SER A 7 13.87 8.97 -5.85
CA SER A 7 13.31 10.29 -6.17
C SER A 7 14.40 11.28 -6.57
N ALA A 8 15.50 11.33 -5.82
CA ALA A 8 16.63 12.21 -6.11
C ALA A 8 17.35 11.86 -7.41
N GLN A 9 17.52 10.57 -7.72
CA GLN A 9 18.13 10.10 -8.98
C GLN A 9 17.30 10.50 -10.21
N GLU A 10 15.98 10.51 -10.08
CA GLU A 10 15.03 10.85 -11.15
C GLU A 10 14.72 12.37 -11.21
N GLY A 11 15.38 13.19 -10.38
CA GLY A 11 15.21 14.65 -10.38
C GLY A 11 13.97 15.16 -9.62
N TYR A 12 13.32 14.32 -8.82
CA TYR A 12 12.21 14.71 -7.94
C TYR A 12 12.72 15.20 -6.57
N GLN A 13 11.90 16.02 -5.91
CA GLN A 13 12.19 16.53 -4.56
C GLN A 13 12.00 15.42 -3.51
N PRO A 14 13.03 15.11 -2.67
CA PRO A 14 12.90 14.22 -1.52
C PRO A 14 11.91 14.76 -0.48
N VAL A 15 11.14 13.87 0.16
CA VAL A 15 10.08 14.25 1.12
C VAL A 15 10.20 13.52 2.46
N GLY A 16 11.33 12.86 2.72
CA GLY A 16 11.55 12.00 3.87
C GLY A 16 10.99 10.58 3.67
N LEU A 17 10.81 10.13 2.43
CA LEU A 17 10.21 8.83 2.15
C LEU A 17 11.26 7.70 2.24
N PRO A 18 11.07 6.68 3.11
CA PRO A 18 11.97 5.53 3.17
C PRO A 18 11.97 4.71 1.88
N PHE A 19 13.07 3.99 1.66
CA PHE A 19 13.19 3.05 0.55
C PHE A 19 12.02 2.06 0.50
N CYS A 20 11.39 1.93 -0.67
CA CYS A 20 10.24 1.06 -0.92
C CYS A 20 9.04 1.23 0.04
N ALA A 21 8.83 2.42 0.60
CA ALA A 21 7.71 2.68 1.52
C ALA A 21 6.33 2.30 0.94
N GLY A 22 6.15 2.38 -0.39
CA GLY A 22 4.91 1.94 -1.04
C GLY A 22 4.59 0.46 -0.85
N TYR A 23 5.62 -0.40 -0.81
CA TYR A 23 5.44 -1.84 -0.55
C TYR A 23 4.93 -2.08 0.87
N ALA A 24 5.52 -1.42 1.87
CA ALA A 24 5.09 -1.56 3.26
C ALA A 24 3.63 -1.09 3.46
N VAL A 25 3.27 0.04 2.87
CA VAL A 25 1.90 0.57 2.91
C VAL A 25 0.92 -0.40 2.23
N GLY A 26 1.23 -0.85 1.01
CA GLY A 26 0.39 -1.80 0.27
C GLY A 26 0.23 -3.13 1.00
N TYR A 27 1.32 -3.68 1.53
CA TYR A 27 1.30 -4.92 2.32
C TYR A 27 0.38 -4.79 3.54
N LYS A 28 0.43 -3.66 4.25
CA LYS A 28 -0.43 -3.41 5.41
C LYS A 28 -1.91 -3.29 5.01
N ALA A 29 -2.21 -2.64 3.88
CA ALA A 29 -3.56 -2.53 3.35
C ALA A 29 -4.16 -3.91 3.04
N ILE A 30 -3.42 -4.76 2.35
CA ILE A 30 -3.84 -6.14 2.03
C ILE A 30 -4.06 -6.97 3.30
N GLN A 31 -3.14 -6.88 4.28
CA GLN A 31 -3.32 -7.56 5.56
C GLN A 31 -4.59 -7.13 6.29
N SER A 32 -4.87 -5.82 6.32
CA SER A 32 -6.06 -5.28 6.98
C SER A 32 -7.34 -5.76 6.29
N TYR A 33 -7.39 -5.66 4.97
CA TYR A 33 -8.51 -6.13 4.16
C TYR A 33 -8.79 -7.63 4.35
N MET A 34 -7.76 -8.48 4.26
CA MET A 34 -7.91 -9.92 4.53
C MET A 34 -8.48 -10.20 5.91
N LYS A 35 -7.96 -9.49 6.94
CA LYS A 35 -8.41 -9.65 8.32
C LYS A 35 -9.85 -9.20 8.53
N ASN A 36 -10.25 -8.08 7.93
CA ASN A 36 -11.59 -7.50 8.10
C ASN A 36 -12.68 -8.35 7.45
N HIS A 37 -12.35 -9.09 6.38
CA HIS A 37 -13.31 -9.85 5.58
C HIS A 37 -13.12 -11.37 5.66
N ASN A 38 -12.17 -11.84 6.47
CA ASN A 38 -11.76 -13.25 6.55
C ASN A 38 -11.42 -13.85 5.16
N LYS A 39 -10.78 -13.04 4.31
CA LYS A 39 -10.37 -13.42 2.95
C LYS A 39 -8.96 -14.01 2.96
N THR A 40 -8.74 -15.01 2.11
CA THR A 40 -7.42 -15.57 1.81
C THR A 40 -6.63 -14.64 0.91
N ILE A 41 -5.31 -14.88 0.80
CA ILE A 41 -4.46 -14.12 -0.13
C ILE A 41 -4.87 -14.33 -1.59
N TYR A 42 -5.41 -15.50 -1.94
CA TYR A 42 -5.91 -15.78 -3.28
C TYR A 42 -7.12 -14.88 -3.61
N GLU A 43 -8.10 -14.83 -2.71
CA GLU A 43 -9.27 -13.95 -2.87
C GLU A 43 -8.88 -12.47 -2.89
N ALA A 44 -7.92 -12.07 -2.05
CA ALA A 44 -7.40 -10.71 -2.05
C ALA A 44 -6.65 -10.33 -3.32
N THR A 45 -6.02 -11.30 -4.00
CA THR A 45 -5.33 -11.06 -5.29
C THR A 45 -6.32 -10.82 -6.44
N LEU A 46 -7.54 -11.35 -6.33
CA LEU A 46 -8.60 -11.16 -7.31
C LEU A 46 -9.46 -9.91 -7.05
N ALA A 47 -9.34 -9.32 -5.85
CA ALA A 47 -10.08 -8.14 -5.47
C ALA A 47 -9.58 -6.88 -6.18
N SER A 48 -10.50 -5.93 -6.39
CA SER A 48 -10.13 -4.65 -7.01
C SER A 48 -9.36 -3.76 -6.02
N THR A 49 -8.54 -2.84 -6.56
CA THR A 49 -7.83 -1.87 -5.72
C THR A 49 -8.78 -0.99 -4.92
N ASP A 50 -9.90 -0.55 -5.51
CA ASP A 50 -10.89 0.30 -4.83
C ASP A 50 -11.56 -0.42 -3.66
N GLU A 51 -11.90 -1.70 -3.84
CA GLU A 51 -12.41 -2.57 -2.78
C GLU A 51 -11.38 -2.68 -1.64
N ILE A 52 -10.14 -3.05 -1.94
CA ILE A 52 -9.08 -3.19 -0.93
C ILE A 52 -8.88 -1.88 -0.15
N ILE A 53 -8.81 -0.73 -0.83
CA ILE A 53 -8.57 0.57 -0.19
C ILE A 53 -9.75 0.93 0.73
N SER A 54 -10.98 0.86 0.22
CA SER A 54 -12.20 1.22 0.96
C SER A 54 -12.46 0.31 2.15
N GLU A 55 -12.15 -0.97 2.03
CA GLU A 55 -12.43 -1.99 3.05
C GLU A 55 -11.24 -2.25 4.01
N SER A 56 -10.04 -1.74 3.70
CA SER A 56 -8.87 -1.85 4.58
C SER A 56 -8.97 -1.00 5.86
N ASN A 57 -9.84 0.03 5.89
CA ASN A 57 -9.97 0.99 6.99
C ASN A 57 -8.67 1.73 7.38
N LEU A 58 -7.65 1.77 6.52
CA LEU A 58 -6.37 2.44 6.80
C LEU A 58 -6.32 3.90 6.33
N PHE A 59 -7.18 4.26 5.39
CA PHE A 59 -7.13 5.55 4.69
C PHE A 59 -8.43 6.36 4.85
N ALA A 60 -9.41 5.83 5.57
CA ALA A 60 -10.62 6.56 5.94
C ALA A 60 -10.27 7.66 6.96
N LYS A 61 -10.87 8.84 6.77
CA LYS A 61 -10.69 10.01 7.63
C LYS A 61 -11.55 9.93 8.89
#